data_AF-A0A1U7VZ43-F1
#
_entry.id   AF-A0A1U7VZ43-F1
#
_cell.length_a   1.000
_cell.length_b   1.000
_cell.length_c   1.000
_cell.angle_alpha   90.00
_cell.angle_beta   90.00
_cell.angle_gamma   90.00
#
_symmetry.space_group_name_H-M   'P 1'
#
loop_
_entity.id
_entity.type
_entity.pdbx_description
1 polymer ?
#
loop_
_entity_poly.entity_id
_entity_poly.type
_entity_poly.pdbx_seq_one_letter_code
_entity_poly.pdbx_strand_id
1 'polypeptide(L)'
;MTIFFLLHLLLINIVFFPMAGKGAYDCKESRCGSDGPSLHFPFRLQHQPEYCGYPGFELFCDSKNKTILTLSNSVRLFVREIDYMSQQI
;
A
#
# COMPACT_ATOMS: atom_id res chain seq x y z
N MET A 1 -20.73 -32.35 -26.79
CA MET A 1 -19.57 -32.63 -25.90
C MET A 1 -18.50 -31.55 -25.98
N THR A 2 -18.16 -31.07 -27.18
CA THR A 2 -17.19 -29.98 -27.41
C THR A 2 -17.60 -28.63 -26.82
N ILE A 3 -18.88 -28.25 -26.89
CA ILE A 3 -19.40 -26.98 -26.33
C ILE A 3 -19.20 -26.87 -24.81
N PHE A 4 -19.46 -27.96 -24.08
CA PHE A 4 -19.27 -27.97 -22.62
C PHE A 4 -17.78 -27.83 -22.26
N PHE A 5 -16.91 -28.47 -23.03
CA PHE A 5 -15.46 -28.36 -22.87
C PHE A 5 -14.95 -26.93 -23.15
N LEU A 6 -15.50 -26.26 -24.17
CA LEU A 6 -15.19 -24.86 -24.49
C LEU A 6 -15.69 -23.91 -23.39
N LEU A 7 -16.89 -24.13 -22.85
CA LEU A 7 -17.42 -23.35 -21.72
C LEU A 7 -16.56 -23.50 -20.46
N HIS A 8 -16.08 -24.72 -20.19
CA HIS A 8 -15.22 -24.98 -19.04
C HIS A 8 -13.83 -24.34 -19.20
N LEU A 9 -13.26 -24.36 -20.41
CA LEU A 9 -12.02 -23.64 -20.74
C LEU A 9 -12.17 -22.12 -20.58
N LEU A 10 -13.32 -21.57 -20.97
CA LEU A 10 -13.62 -20.14 -20.81
C LEU A 10 -13.68 -19.75 -19.33
N LEU A 11 -14.38 -20.54 -18.50
CA LEU A 11 -14.52 -20.29 -17.07
C LEU A 11 -13.17 -20.37 -16.33
N ILE A 12 -12.31 -21.33 -16.69
CA ILE A 12 -10.96 -21.46 -16.10
C ILE A 12 -10.13 -20.19 -16.37
N ASN A 13 -10.21 -19.60 -17.56
CA ASN A 13 -9.45 -18.40 -17.90
C ASN A 13 -9.92 -17.15 -17.12
N ILE A 14 -11.20 -17.08 -16.74
CA ILE A 14 -11.73 -15.95 -15.95
C ILE A 14 -11.28 -16.06 -14.49
N VAL A 15 -11.26 -17.27 -13.93
CA VAL A 15 -10.84 -17.51 -12.54
C VAL A 15 -9.32 -17.43 -12.38
N PHE A 16 -8.57 -17.84 -13.40
CA PHE A 16 -7.11 -17.90 -13.37
C PHE A 16 -6.43 -16.67 -13.99
N PHE A 17 -7.18 -15.69 -14.50
CA PHE A 17 -6.58 -14.41 -14.84
C PHE A 17 -6.17 -13.75 -13.52
N PRO A 18 -4.85 -13.64 -13.21
CA PRO A 18 -4.48 -12.73 -12.15
C PRO A 18 -5.00 -11.37 -12.61
N MET A 19 -5.73 -10.68 -11.75
CA MET A 19 -5.95 -9.26 -11.94
C MET A 19 -4.55 -8.64 -12.01
N ALA A 20 -4.06 -8.38 -13.22
CA ALA A 20 -2.93 -7.51 -13.45
C ALA A 20 -3.43 -6.12 -13.04
N GLY A 21 -3.40 -5.87 -11.74
CA GLY A 21 -3.82 -4.62 -11.15
C GLY A 21 -2.94 -3.53 -11.74
N LYS A 22 -3.56 -2.60 -12.47
CA LYS A 22 -2.89 -1.38 -12.96
C LYS A 22 -2.21 -0.55 -11.87
N GLY A 23 -2.37 -0.88 -10.59
CA GLY A 23 -1.86 -0.12 -9.44
C GLY A 23 -0.41 -0.40 -9.04
N ALA A 24 0.25 -1.46 -9.54
CA ALA A 24 1.63 -1.76 -9.15
C ALA A 24 2.65 -0.69 -9.57
N TYR A 25 2.34 0.09 -10.61
CA TYR A 25 3.19 1.19 -11.08
C TYR A 25 2.90 2.53 -10.39
N ASP A 26 1.71 2.67 -9.79
CA ASP A 26 1.27 3.92 -9.15
C ASP A 26 1.74 4.02 -7.69
N CYS A 27 1.93 2.88 -7.01
CA CYS A 27 2.38 2.84 -5.62
C CYS A 27 3.91 2.85 -5.52
N LYS A 28 4.51 3.96 -5.94
CA LYS A 28 5.95 4.15 -5.76
C LYS A 28 6.30 4.35 -4.29
N GLU A 29 7.46 3.85 -3.90
CA GLU A 29 8.08 4.18 -2.62
C GLU A 29 8.13 5.71 -2.43
N SER A 30 7.74 6.16 -1.24
CA SER A 30 7.70 7.58 -0.89
C SER A 30 8.40 7.83 0.45
N ARG A 31 8.81 9.08 0.69
CA ARG A 31 9.56 9.48 1.90
C ARG A 31 9.25 10.95 2.19
N CYS A 32 9.14 11.35 3.46
CA CYS A 32 8.93 12.76 3.81
C CYS A 32 10.20 13.60 3.63
N GLY A 33 11.37 13.02 3.92
CA GLY A 33 12.67 13.65 3.76
C GLY A 33 13.74 12.62 3.40
N SER A 34 14.90 13.10 3.01
CA SER A 34 16.07 12.27 2.68
C SER A 34 16.50 11.36 3.84
N ASP A 35 16.31 11.81 5.08
CA ASP A 35 16.68 11.07 6.29
C ASP A 35 15.49 10.35 6.96
N GLY A 36 14.30 10.44 6.36
CA GLY A 36 13.10 9.77 6.87
C GLY A 36 13.03 8.28 6.49
N PRO A 37 12.12 7.51 7.08
CA PRO A 37 11.92 6.11 6.69
C PRO A 37 11.41 6.00 5.26
N SER A 38 11.75 4.88 4.61
CA SER A 38 11.10 4.47 3.37
C SER A 38 9.65 4.09 3.63
N LEU A 39 8.71 4.65 2.88
CA LEU A 39 7.27 4.41 3.02
C LEU A 39 6.76 3.60 1.83
N HIS A 40 6.26 2.42 2.12
CA HIS A 40 5.57 1.53 1.20
C HIS A 40 4.52 0.71 1.97
N PHE A 41 3.74 -0.09 1.23
CA PHE A 41 2.68 -0.91 1.81
C PHE A 41 3.18 -1.66 3.06
N PRO A 42 2.45 -1.59 4.20
CA PRO A 42 1.07 -1.11 4.35
C PRO A 42 0.94 0.41 4.55
N PHE A 43 2.03 1.13 4.72
CA PHE A 43 2.00 2.56 4.96
C PHE A 43 1.88 3.35 3.65
N ARG A 44 1.10 4.44 3.70
CA ARG A 44 0.98 5.38 2.58
C ARG A 44 0.95 6.81 3.09
N LEU A 45 1.40 7.74 2.26
CA LEU A 45 1.13 9.16 2.47
C LEU A 45 -0.32 9.46 2.08
N GLN A 46 -0.94 10.44 2.74
CA GLN A 46 -2.34 10.80 2.49
C GLN A 46 -2.60 11.15 1.00
N HIS A 47 -1.62 11.74 0.31
CA HIS A 47 -1.74 12.10 -1.11
C HIS A 47 -1.60 10.92 -2.08
N GLN A 48 -1.22 9.73 -1.60
CA GLN A 48 -1.15 8.52 -2.43
C GLN A 48 -2.54 7.88 -2.54
N PRO A 49 -2.84 7.17 -3.63
CA PRO A 49 -4.10 6.44 -3.77
C PRO A 49 -4.36 5.48 -2.60
N GLU A 50 -5.64 5.27 -2.26
CA GLU A 50 -6.02 4.40 -1.13
C GLU A 50 -5.49 2.98 -1.27
N TYR A 51 -5.44 2.44 -2.48
CA TYR A 51 -4.94 1.09 -2.75
C TYR A 51 -3.42 0.93 -2.54
N CYS A 52 -2.67 2.01 -2.30
CA CYS A 52 -1.24 1.96 -2.02
C CYS A 52 -0.89 1.69 -0.55
N GLY A 53 -1.89 1.66 0.34
CA GLY A 53 -1.68 1.35 1.74
C GLY A 53 -2.92 0.73 2.35
N TYR A 54 -2.83 0.43 3.64
CA TYR A 54 -3.95 -0.08 4.41
C TYR A 54 -4.73 1.09 5.04
N PRO A 55 -6.08 1.05 5.05
CA PRO A 55 -6.88 2.07 5.75
C PRO A 55 -6.42 2.20 7.21
N GLY A 56 -6.17 3.44 7.67
CA GLY A 56 -5.67 3.71 9.02
C GLY A 56 -4.15 3.67 9.19
N PHE A 57 -3.39 3.29 8.16
CA PHE A 57 -1.91 3.36 8.12
C PHE A 57 -1.42 4.60 7.37
N GLU A 58 -2.22 5.67 7.41
CA GLU A 58 -1.93 6.93 6.75
C GLU A 58 -0.90 7.74 7.52
N LEU A 59 0.15 8.14 6.81
CA LEU A 59 1.24 8.94 7.33
C LEU A 59 1.20 10.34 6.71
N PHE A 60 1.79 11.29 7.44
CA PHE A 60 1.87 12.69 7.05
C PHE A 60 3.29 13.20 7.21
N CYS A 61 3.65 14.19 6.41
CA CYS A 61 4.90 14.92 6.56
C CYS A 61 4.63 16.23 7.28
N ASP A 62 5.42 16.53 8.31
CA ASP A 62 5.39 17.84 8.94
C ASP A 62 6.16 18.89 8.12
N SER A 63 6.13 20.15 8.57
CA SER A 63 6.86 21.25 7.92
C SER A 63 8.39 21.10 7.96
N LYS A 64 8.91 20.15 8.74
CA LYS A 64 10.32 19.81 8.86
C LYS A 64 10.64 18.47 8.18
N ASN A 65 9.77 17.98 7.30
CA ASN A 65 9.94 16.72 6.56
C ASN A 65 10.03 15.47 7.45
N LYS A 66 9.46 15.51 8.67
CA LYS A 66 9.37 14.36 9.56
C LYS A 66 8.08 13.59 9.31
N THR A 67 8.17 12.27 9.38
CA THR A 67 7.02 11.37 9.23
C THR A 67 6.21 11.32 10.52
N ILE A 68 4.89 11.51 10.42
CA ILE A 68 3.94 11.46 11.53
C ILE A 68 2.91 10.37 11.28
N LEU A 69 2.70 9.53 12.28
CA LEU A 69 1.56 8.62 12.37
C LEU A 69 0.52 9.20 13.33
N THR A 70 -0.76 9.17 12.92
CA THR A 70 -1.87 9.58 13.78
C THR A 70 -2.65 8.35 14.22
N LEU A 71 -2.68 8.08 15.53
CA LEU A 71 -3.48 7.00 16.11
C LEU A 71 -4.93 7.46 16.32
N SER A 72 -5.84 6.51 16.49
CA SER A 72 -7.30 6.74 16.64
C SER A 72 -7.67 7.73 17.75
N ASN A 73 -6.83 7.90 18.77
CA ASN A 73 -7.01 8.87 19.85
C ASN A 73 -6.43 10.26 19.54
N SER A 74 -6.23 10.59 18.26
CA SER A 74 -5.59 11.83 17.80
C SER A 74 -4.16 12.04 18.31
N VAL A 75 -3.53 10.97 18.81
CA VAL A 75 -2.12 10.99 19.23
C VAL A 75 -1.26 10.99 17.98
N ARG A 76 -0.36 11.97 17.88
CA ARG A 76 0.58 12.11 16.78
C ARG A 76 1.96 11.66 17.23
N LEU A 77 2.50 10.64 16.57
CA LEU A 77 3.81 10.06 16.86
C LEU A 77 4.76 10.33 15.70
N PHE A 78 6.01 10.67 16.02
CA PHE A 78 7.05 10.77 15.00
C PHE A 78 7.59 9.38 14.70
N VAL A 79 7.49 8.96 13.44
CA VAL A 79 8.06 7.70 12.95
C VAL A 79 9.48 7.98 12.49
N ARG A 80 10.45 7.38 13.16
CA ARG A 80 11.88 7.53 12.80
C ARG A 80 12.34 6.41 11.87
N GLU A 81 11.86 5.20 12.13
CA GLU A 81 12.24 3.99 11.42
C GLU A 81 11.01 3.11 11.25
N ILE A 82 11.02 2.25 10.24
CA ILE A 82 10.00 1.23 10.03
C ILE A 82 10.74 -0.06 9.73
N ASP A 83 10.60 -1.03 10.62
CA ASP A 83 11.09 -2.38 10.39
C ASP A 83 9.95 -3.20 9.76
N TYR A 84 10.07 -3.43 8.46
CA TYR A 84 9.09 -4.20 7.70
C TYR A 84 9.13 -5.70 7.96
N MET A 85 10.25 -6.23 8.48
CA MET A 85 10.39 -7.66 8.80
C MET A 85 9.72 -7.99 10.12
N SER A 86 9.91 -7.14 11.14
CA SER A 86 9.26 -7.30 12.44
C SER A 86 7.91 -6.59 12.56
N GLN A 87 7.54 -5.77 11.57
CA GLN A 87 6.32 -4.96 11.54
C GLN A 87 6.23 -3.96 12.71
N GLN A 88 7.33 -3.26 12.97
CA GLN A 88 7.48 -2.31 14.08
C GLN A 88 7.89 -0.91 13.59
N ILE A 89 7.54 0.11 14.38
CA ILE A 89 7.80 1.54 14.14
C ILE A 89 8.27 2.24 15.41
#